data_AF-A0A938W8F3-F1
#
_entry.id   AF-A0A938W8F3-F1
#
_cell.length_a   1.000
_cell.length_b   1.000
_cell.length_c   1.000
_cell.angle_alpha   90.00
_cell.angle_beta   90.00
_cell.angle_gamma   90.00
#
_symmetry.space_group_name_H-M   'P 1'
#
loop_
_entity.id
_entity.type
_entity.pdbx_description
1 polymer ?
#
loop_
_entity_poly.entity_id
_entity_poly.type
_entity_poly.pdbx_seq_one_letter_code
_entity_poly.pdbx_strand_id
1 'polypeptide(L)'
;MTPQKSTIVWIVIVLMCVAIAYTQYGYFRQPVAGESKTGLEHNLVSTGVAKDGIPSLDEPVFESVAQADPYLDDAGYGIVVEAGARSRFYPYQILVWHEVVNDTFGGVPILVTYSPLCGAGLAFDRRGTDGPLSFGVSGNVYNNCPVLYDRADGSLVSQLDPGLPPYPSRVMVWQEYKRAYPRGQVLSRETGTVRDYTYDPYGDYEETHAVWFPLDAMDESQPLKAAQFASDGSIVQPHYWFSFFLKNKVFE
;
A
#
# COMPACT_ATOMS: atom_id res chain seq x y z
N MET A 1 29.91 -11.41 -45.32
CA MET A 1 29.82 -10.68 -44.03
C MET A 1 30.11 -11.67 -42.91
N THR A 2 31.05 -11.38 -42.02
CA THR A 2 31.49 -12.33 -40.97
C THR A 2 30.43 -12.48 -39.88
N PRO A 3 30.21 -13.70 -39.32
CA PRO A 3 29.15 -14.00 -38.36
C PRO A 3 29.16 -13.10 -37.12
N GLN A 4 30.34 -12.63 -36.71
CA GLN A 4 30.52 -11.71 -35.58
C GLN A 4 29.80 -10.34 -35.74
N LYS A 5 29.69 -9.82 -36.97
CA LYS A 5 29.00 -8.53 -37.22
C LYS A 5 27.48 -8.66 -37.12
N SER A 6 26.92 -9.85 -37.39
CA SER A 6 25.47 -10.09 -37.31
C SER A 6 25.00 -10.18 -35.85
N THR A 7 25.79 -10.79 -34.96
CA THR A 7 25.45 -10.89 -33.53
C THR A 7 25.39 -9.54 -32.83
N ILE A 8 26.31 -8.63 -33.15
CA ILE A 8 26.36 -7.29 -32.54
C ILE A 8 25.12 -6.47 -32.93
N VAL A 9 24.67 -6.56 -34.18
CA VAL A 9 23.46 -5.86 -34.66
C VAL A 9 22.21 -6.35 -33.92
N TRP A 10 22.07 -7.65 -33.71
CA TRP A 10 20.95 -8.22 -32.96
C TRP A 10 20.90 -7.78 -31.50
N ILE A 11 22.05 -7.73 -30.82
CA ILE A 11 22.14 -7.27 -29.42
C ILE A 11 21.69 -5.81 -29.30
N VAL A 12 22.14 -4.95 -30.22
CA VAL A 12 21.76 -3.53 -30.22
C VAL A 12 20.26 -3.35 -30.46
N ILE A 13 19.67 -4.11 -31.38
CA ILE A 13 18.23 -4.07 -31.65
C ILE A 13 17.44 -4.48 -30.41
N VAL A 14 17.81 -5.58 -29.74
CA VAL A 14 17.12 -6.05 -28.54
C VAL A 14 17.20 -5.03 -27.41
N LEU A 15 18.38 -4.47 -27.14
CA LEU A 15 18.56 -3.45 -26.10
C LEU A 15 17.74 -2.20 -26.38
N MET A 16 17.66 -1.79 -27.66
CA MET A 16 16.86 -0.65 -28.08
C MET A 16 15.35 -0.93 -27.95
N CYS A 17 14.88 -2.14 -28.30
CA CYS A 17 13.50 -2.56 -28.09
C CYS A 17 13.14 -2.60 -26.59
N VAL A 18 14.04 -3.08 -25.72
CA VAL A 18 13.83 -3.09 -24.26
C VAL A 18 13.78 -1.66 -23.73
N ALA A 19 14.66 -0.76 -24.18
CA ALA A 19 14.65 0.64 -23.77
C ALA A 19 13.37 1.37 -24.25
N ILE A 20 12.89 1.08 -25.46
CA ILE A 20 11.62 1.61 -25.98
C ILE A 20 10.45 1.05 -25.19
N ALA A 21 10.41 -0.25 -24.91
CA ALA A 21 9.36 -0.85 -24.10
C ALA A 21 9.36 -0.28 -22.68
N TYR A 22 10.53 -0.06 -22.08
CA TYR A 22 10.67 0.54 -20.75
C TYR A 22 10.20 2.00 -20.73
N THR A 23 10.55 2.79 -21.74
CA THR A 23 10.12 4.20 -21.85
C THR A 23 8.64 4.32 -22.19
N GLN A 24 8.11 3.48 -23.08
CA GLN A 24 6.67 3.41 -23.38
C GLN A 24 5.87 2.93 -22.17
N TYR A 25 6.36 1.92 -21.44
CA TYR A 25 5.76 1.45 -20.20
C TYR A 25 5.71 2.58 -19.15
N GLY A 26 6.77 3.38 -19.02
CA GLY A 26 6.78 4.55 -18.15
C GLY A 26 5.83 5.67 -18.63
N TYR A 27 5.73 5.89 -19.94
CA TYR A 27 4.90 6.93 -20.54
C TYR A 27 3.40 6.63 -20.45
N PHE A 28 2.98 5.38 -20.70
CA PHE A 28 1.58 4.95 -20.60
C PHE A 28 1.07 4.82 -19.16
N ARG A 29 1.94 4.97 -18.16
CA ARG A 29 1.58 4.91 -16.73
C ARG A 29 1.59 6.28 -16.05
N GLN A 30 1.80 7.38 -16.78
CA GLN A 30 1.68 8.70 -16.19
C GLN A 30 0.20 8.97 -15.84
N PRO A 31 -0.12 9.37 -14.60
CA PRO A 31 -1.46 9.83 -14.29
C PRO A 31 -1.73 11.09 -15.12
N VAL A 32 -2.88 11.12 -15.80
CA VAL A 32 -3.35 12.32 -16.50
C VAL A 32 -3.52 13.40 -15.43
N ALA A 33 -2.68 14.42 -15.46
CA ALA A 33 -2.81 15.58 -14.60
C ALA A 33 -4.09 16.33 -14.97
N GLY A 34 -5.07 16.37 -14.06
CA GLY A 34 -6.16 17.35 -14.12
C GLY A 34 -7.60 16.84 -14.06
N GLU A 35 -7.87 15.53 -13.92
CA GLU A 35 -9.24 15.09 -13.59
C GLU A 35 -9.42 15.02 -12.08
N SER A 36 -10.40 15.78 -11.56
CA SER A 36 -10.93 15.53 -10.21
C SER A 36 -11.28 14.06 -10.11
N LYS A 37 -10.68 13.35 -9.15
CA LYS A 37 -10.92 11.92 -8.91
C LYS A 37 -12.36 11.76 -8.44
N THR A 38 -13.22 11.49 -9.40
CA THR A 38 -14.67 11.40 -9.28
C THR A 38 -15.12 10.59 -8.05
N GLY A 39 -16.07 11.15 -7.27
CA GLY A 39 -16.81 10.42 -6.23
C GLY A 39 -16.57 10.87 -4.78
N LEU A 40 -15.42 11.45 -4.44
CA LEU A 40 -15.13 11.91 -3.07
C LEU A 40 -16.08 13.06 -2.64
N GLU A 41 -16.54 13.88 -3.57
CA GLU A 41 -17.14 15.19 -3.29
C GLU A 41 -18.51 15.12 -2.58
N HIS A 42 -19.19 13.96 -2.61
CA HIS A 42 -20.55 13.82 -2.06
C HIS A 42 -20.66 12.98 -0.79
N ASN A 43 -19.66 12.15 -0.44
CA ASN A 43 -19.75 11.17 0.65
C ASN A 43 -18.51 11.13 1.58
N LEU A 44 -17.73 12.21 1.62
CA LEU A 44 -16.66 12.38 2.61
C LEU A 44 -17.24 12.56 4.02
N VAL A 45 -16.79 11.74 4.96
CA VAL A 45 -17.19 11.83 6.37
C VAL A 45 -15.97 12.14 7.21
N SER A 46 -16.08 13.14 8.10
CA SER A 46 -15.05 13.41 9.09
C SER A 46 -15.08 12.36 10.18
N THR A 47 -13.91 11.84 10.55
CA THR A 47 -13.75 10.89 11.66
C THR A 47 -13.75 11.55 13.04
N GLY A 48 -13.68 12.89 13.09
CA GLY A 48 -13.38 13.65 14.30
C GLY A 48 -11.88 13.73 14.62
N VAL A 49 -11.04 12.94 13.92
CA VAL A 49 -9.58 13.09 13.95
C VAL A 49 -9.18 14.26 13.05
N ALA A 50 -8.34 15.16 13.56
CA ALA A 50 -7.83 16.27 12.76
C ALA A 50 -6.92 15.76 11.63
N LYS A 51 -6.73 16.59 10.59
CA LYS A 51 -5.70 16.37 9.57
C LYS A 51 -4.34 16.11 10.24
N ASP A 52 -3.63 15.07 9.78
CA ASP A 52 -2.39 14.56 10.38
C ASP A 52 -2.48 14.13 11.87
N GLY A 53 -3.69 13.96 12.42
CA GLY A 53 -3.89 13.41 13.77
C GLY A 53 -3.46 11.94 13.89
N ILE A 54 -3.41 11.24 12.76
CA ILE A 54 -2.68 9.99 12.56
C ILE A 54 -1.43 10.35 11.76
N PRO A 55 -0.24 10.42 12.39
CA PRO A 55 0.96 10.93 11.74
C PRO A 55 1.50 9.90 10.74
N SER A 56 1.72 10.29 9.48
CA SER A 56 2.38 9.43 8.51
C SER A 56 3.86 9.24 8.84
N LEU A 57 4.46 8.17 8.30
CA LEU A 57 5.90 7.93 8.36
C LEU A 57 6.58 8.42 7.08
N ASP A 58 7.30 9.53 7.16
CA ASP A 58 7.95 10.15 6.00
C ASP A 58 9.45 9.80 5.87
N GLU A 59 10.07 9.41 6.98
CA GLU A 59 11.45 8.92 7.06
C GLU A 59 11.49 7.57 7.80
N PRO A 60 10.86 6.52 7.25
CA PRO A 60 10.75 5.24 7.95
C PRO A 60 12.12 4.61 8.18
N VAL A 61 12.36 4.18 9.43
CA VAL A 61 13.55 3.45 9.84
C VAL A 61 13.26 1.96 9.81
N PHE A 62 14.23 1.17 9.33
CA PHE A 62 14.10 -0.28 9.18
C PHE A 62 15.14 -1.02 10.00
N GLU A 63 14.72 -2.12 10.61
CA GLU A 63 15.57 -3.03 11.37
C GLU A 63 15.61 -4.43 10.75
N SER A 64 16.49 -5.28 11.26
CA SER A 64 16.59 -6.66 10.80
C SER A 64 15.47 -7.54 11.38
N VAL A 65 15.18 -8.66 10.72
CA VAL A 65 14.25 -9.68 11.23
C VAL A 65 14.58 -10.09 12.66
N ALA A 66 15.87 -10.26 12.99
CA ALA A 66 16.31 -10.67 14.32
C ALA A 66 16.06 -9.61 15.42
N GLN A 67 16.05 -8.33 15.06
CA GLN A 67 15.75 -7.24 16.01
C GLN A 67 14.25 -7.08 16.21
N ALA A 68 13.45 -7.36 15.17
CA ALA A 68 11.99 -7.28 15.23
C ALA A 68 11.33 -8.47 15.95
N ASP A 69 11.92 -9.67 15.81
CA ASP A 69 11.36 -10.93 16.32
C ASP A 69 10.96 -10.94 17.81
N PRO A 70 11.71 -10.29 18.73
CA PRO A 70 11.36 -10.29 20.16
C PRO A 70 10.04 -9.59 20.51
N TYR A 71 9.46 -8.77 19.63
CA TYR A 71 8.26 -7.98 19.94
C TYR A 71 7.13 -8.10 18.90
N LEU A 72 7.37 -8.74 17.75
CA LEU A 72 6.31 -9.06 16.80
C LEU A 72 5.70 -10.42 17.14
N ASP A 73 4.36 -10.48 17.14
CA ASP A 73 3.65 -11.74 17.28
C ASP A 73 3.87 -12.61 16.02
N ASP A 74 4.15 -13.91 16.22
CA ASP A 74 4.25 -14.91 15.14
C ASP A 74 3.00 -14.93 14.26
N ALA A 75 1.81 -14.70 14.82
CA ALA A 75 0.54 -14.62 14.09
C ALA A 75 0.23 -13.21 13.53
N GLY A 76 1.07 -12.21 13.82
CA GLY A 76 0.84 -10.83 13.40
C GLY A 76 0.93 -10.66 11.88
N TYR A 77 0.03 -9.85 11.32
CA TYR A 77 0.02 -9.53 9.89
C TYR A 77 0.88 -8.32 9.55
N GLY A 78 1.28 -8.24 8.28
CA GLY A 78 1.92 -7.05 7.72
C GLY A 78 1.97 -7.09 6.21
N ILE A 79 2.22 -5.92 5.63
CA ILE A 79 2.39 -5.75 4.18
C ILE A 79 3.83 -6.12 3.83
N VAL A 80 4.01 -6.84 2.73
CA VAL A 80 5.30 -7.21 2.17
C VAL A 80 5.46 -6.62 0.78
N VAL A 81 6.59 -5.96 0.56
CA VAL A 81 7.03 -5.49 -0.75
C VAL A 81 8.35 -6.17 -1.13
N GLU A 82 8.53 -6.43 -2.41
CA GLU A 82 9.67 -7.19 -2.93
C GLU A 82 10.27 -6.51 -4.17
N ALA A 83 11.60 -6.46 -4.24
CA ALA A 83 12.34 -5.88 -5.36
C ALA A 83 13.63 -6.67 -5.61
N GLY A 84 13.54 -7.65 -6.51
CA GLY A 84 14.61 -8.62 -6.74
C GLY A 84 14.80 -9.50 -5.50
N ALA A 85 16.02 -9.54 -4.95
CA ALA A 85 16.34 -10.32 -3.75
C ALA A 85 16.09 -9.56 -2.43
N ARG A 86 15.55 -8.35 -2.48
CA ARG A 86 15.24 -7.53 -1.30
C ARG A 86 13.75 -7.65 -0.98
N SER A 87 13.43 -7.73 0.30
CA SER A 87 12.06 -7.64 0.79
C SER A 87 11.98 -6.75 2.02
N ARG A 88 10.79 -6.23 2.28
CA ARG A 88 10.51 -5.40 3.44
C ARG A 88 9.11 -5.68 3.96
N PHE A 89 8.99 -5.81 5.28
CA PHE A 89 7.75 -6.08 6.01
C PHE A 89 7.32 -4.85 6.80
N TYR A 90 6.06 -4.46 6.67
CA TYR A 90 5.44 -3.35 7.39
C TYR A 90 4.37 -3.94 8.34
N PRO A 91 4.70 -4.13 9.64
CA PRO A 91 3.79 -4.77 10.59
C PRO A 91 2.51 -3.95 10.80
N TYR A 92 1.35 -4.61 10.81
CA TYR A 92 0.07 -3.97 11.15
C TYR A 92 0.11 -3.35 12.55
N GLN A 93 0.81 -3.99 13.49
CA GLN A 93 1.12 -3.48 14.82
C GLN A 93 1.67 -2.03 14.82
N ILE A 94 2.38 -1.63 13.76
CA ILE A 94 2.87 -0.26 13.58
C ILE A 94 1.91 0.52 12.66
N LEU A 95 1.45 -0.09 11.57
CA LEU A 95 0.65 0.60 10.57
C LEU A 95 -0.71 1.09 11.09
N VAL A 96 -1.36 0.41 12.05
CA VAL A 96 -2.61 0.92 12.68
C VAL A 96 -2.45 2.31 13.31
N TRP A 97 -1.22 2.70 13.66
CA TRP A 97 -0.93 4.00 14.29
C TRP A 97 -0.56 5.11 13.31
N HIS A 98 -0.26 4.75 12.06
CA HIS A 98 0.36 5.64 11.08
C HIS A 98 -0.38 5.69 9.74
N GLU A 99 -0.98 4.58 9.32
CA GLU A 99 -1.80 4.36 8.11
C GLU A 99 -1.15 4.69 6.76
N VAL A 100 -0.08 5.48 6.75
CA VAL A 100 0.64 5.99 5.58
C VAL A 100 2.14 5.94 5.85
N VAL A 101 2.89 5.32 4.94
CA VAL A 101 4.36 5.31 4.93
C VAL A 101 4.84 5.80 3.56
N ASN A 102 5.50 6.96 3.52
CA ASN A 102 6.13 7.51 2.32
C ASN A 102 7.57 6.99 2.20
N ASP A 103 7.73 5.77 1.73
CA ASP A 103 9.01 5.05 1.71
C ASP A 103 9.76 5.21 0.38
N THR A 104 11.03 4.81 0.35
CA THR A 104 11.81 4.51 -0.84
C THR A 104 12.38 3.10 -0.74
N PHE A 105 11.92 2.21 -1.61
CA PHE A 105 12.34 0.81 -1.63
C PHE A 105 12.96 0.44 -2.98
N GLY A 106 14.17 -0.09 -2.93
CA GLY A 106 14.91 -0.46 -4.14
C GLY A 106 15.22 0.70 -5.10
N GLY A 107 15.19 1.94 -4.62
CA GLY A 107 15.32 3.16 -5.43
C GLY A 107 14.00 3.67 -6.02
N VAL A 108 12.88 3.01 -5.74
CA VAL A 108 11.55 3.42 -6.15
C VAL A 108 10.85 4.06 -4.95
N PRO A 109 10.39 5.31 -5.05
CA PRO A 109 9.49 5.90 -4.07
C PRO A 109 8.17 5.12 -4.06
N ILE A 110 7.76 4.63 -2.90
CA ILE A 110 6.50 3.92 -2.74
C ILE A 110 5.66 4.54 -1.63
N LEU A 111 4.35 4.47 -1.79
CA LEU A 111 3.35 4.79 -0.78
C LEU A 111 2.82 3.46 -0.27
N VAL A 112 3.04 3.14 1.00
CA VAL A 112 2.44 1.98 1.67
C VAL A 112 1.33 2.48 2.59
N THR A 113 0.15 1.89 2.48
CA THR A 113 -1.03 2.29 3.25
C THR A 113 -1.70 1.09 3.87
N TYR A 114 -2.25 1.28 5.07
CA TYR A 114 -3.11 0.29 5.70
C TYR A 114 -4.22 0.99 6.47
N SER A 115 -5.41 0.42 6.43
CA SER A 115 -6.56 0.85 7.22
C SER A 115 -7.19 -0.33 7.94
N PRO A 116 -7.24 -0.32 9.28
CA PRO A 116 -8.05 -1.28 10.03
C PRO A 116 -9.55 -1.04 9.82
N LEU A 117 -9.95 0.19 9.44
CA LEU A 117 -11.34 0.48 9.14
C LEU A 117 -11.85 -0.30 7.95
N CYS A 118 -11.06 -0.45 6.89
CA CYS A 118 -11.50 -1.18 5.69
C CYS A 118 -10.73 -2.47 5.37
N GLY A 119 -9.78 -2.84 6.23
CA GLY A 119 -8.95 -4.05 6.12
C GLY A 119 -7.99 -4.07 4.93
N ALA A 120 -7.82 -2.92 4.25
CA ALA A 120 -7.03 -2.83 3.04
C ALA A 120 -5.59 -2.41 3.36
N GLY A 121 -4.62 -3.25 2.99
CA GLY A 121 -3.19 -2.95 2.97
C GLY A 121 -2.67 -2.90 1.53
N LEU A 122 -2.18 -1.76 1.07
CA LEU A 122 -1.83 -1.52 -0.33
C LEU A 122 -0.47 -0.81 -0.47
N ALA A 123 0.17 -0.98 -1.63
CA ALA A 123 1.37 -0.24 -1.99
C ALA A 123 1.24 0.36 -3.40
N PHE A 124 1.74 1.57 -3.58
CA PHE A 124 1.71 2.30 -4.85
C PHE A 124 3.06 2.92 -5.16
N ASP A 125 3.36 3.07 -6.45
CA ASP A 125 4.48 3.86 -6.93
C ASP A 125 4.11 5.35 -6.86
N ARG A 126 4.85 6.13 -6.08
CA ARG A 126 4.57 7.56 -5.86
C ARG A 126 5.49 8.49 -6.66
N ARG A 127 6.10 8.02 -7.75
CA ARG A 127 6.87 8.89 -8.65
C ARG A 127 5.93 9.91 -9.32
N GLY A 128 6.19 11.19 -9.09
CA GLY A 128 5.55 12.31 -9.77
C GLY A 128 6.49 12.97 -10.78
N THR A 129 5.93 13.93 -11.53
CA THR A 129 6.65 14.69 -12.57
C THR A 129 7.81 15.51 -11.99
N ASP A 130 7.58 16.17 -10.84
CA ASP A 130 8.53 17.09 -10.19
C ASP A 130 9.22 16.46 -8.96
N GLY A 131 9.19 15.12 -8.88
CA GLY A 131 9.73 14.37 -7.76
C GLY A 131 8.70 13.43 -7.14
N PRO A 132 9.08 12.69 -6.08
CA PRO A 132 8.17 11.79 -5.39
C PRO A 132 7.02 12.55 -4.72
N LEU A 133 5.78 12.13 -4.97
CA LEU A 133 4.60 12.62 -4.25
C LEU A 133 4.67 12.20 -2.78
N SER A 134 4.07 12.97 -1.89
CA SER A 134 4.04 12.69 -0.44
C SER A 134 2.62 12.84 0.09
N PHE A 135 2.17 11.83 0.84
CA PHE A 135 0.79 11.77 1.31
C PHE A 135 0.71 11.83 2.82
N GLY A 136 -0.34 12.48 3.34
CA GLY A 136 -0.71 12.42 4.75
C GLY A 136 -2.15 11.96 4.94
N VAL A 137 -2.55 11.75 6.19
CA VAL A 137 -3.92 11.35 6.57
C VAL A 137 -4.79 12.60 6.69
N SER A 138 -5.92 12.65 5.97
CA SER A 138 -6.75 13.86 5.92
C SER A 138 -7.66 14.03 7.15
N GLY A 139 -7.91 12.97 7.92
CA GLY A 139 -8.93 12.91 8.97
C GLY A 139 -10.35 12.60 8.44
N ASN A 140 -10.49 12.45 7.13
CA ASN A 140 -11.74 12.05 6.49
C ASN A 140 -11.67 10.61 6.00
N VAL A 141 -12.84 10.01 5.84
CA VAL A 141 -13.04 8.68 5.26
C VAL A 141 -14.06 8.74 4.14
N TYR A 142 -13.93 7.79 3.22
CA TYR A 142 -14.87 7.50 2.13
C TYR A 142 -15.01 5.98 2.04
N ASN A 143 -16.25 5.47 2.05
CA ASN A 143 -16.52 4.02 2.09
C ASN A 143 -15.76 3.30 3.22
N ASN A 144 -15.77 3.88 4.44
CA ASN A 144 -15.08 3.33 5.60
C ASN A 144 -13.56 3.12 5.39
N CYS A 145 -12.97 3.69 4.33
CA CYS A 145 -11.52 3.77 4.12
C CYS A 145 -11.02 5.20 4.31
N PRO A 146 -9.78 5.40 4.81
CA PRO A 146 -9.15 6.70 4.88
C PRO A 146 -9.07 7.40 3.53
N VAL A 147 -9.22 8.71 3.59
CA VAL A 147 -8.89 9.62 2.50
C VAL A 147 -7.55 10.26 2.83
N LEU A 148 -6.64 10.17 1.88
CA LEU A 148 -5.31 10.76 1.97
C LEU A 148 -5.34 12.14 1.36
N TYR A 149 -4.33 12.95 1.66
CA TYR A 149 -4.09 14.19 0.93
C TYR A 149 -2.68 14.24 0.38
N ASP A 150 -2.51 14.74 -0.84
CA ASP A 150 -1.19 15.06 -1.39
C ASP A 150 -0.68 16.36 -0.74
N ARG A 151 0.55 16.33 -0.25
CA ARG A 151 1.18 17.49 0.40
C ARG A 151 1.55 18.59 -0.57
N ALA A 152 1.72 18.29 -1.86
CA ALA A 152 2.11 19.27 -2.86
C ALA A 152 1.02 20.33 -3.08
N ASP A 153 -0.24 19.90 -3.17
CA ASP A 153 -1.36 20.77 -3.53
C ASP A 153 -2.58 20.67 -2.57
N GLY A 154 -2.54 19.75 -1.61
CA GLY A 154 -3.63 19.51 -0.67
C GLY A 154 -4.80 18.71 -1.25
N SER A 155 -4.67 18.18 -2.47
CA SER A 155 -5.72 17.40 -3.12
C SER A 155 -6.03 16.12 -2.33
N LEU A 156 -7.32 15.75 -2.26
CA LEU A 156 -7.77 14.55 -1.57
C LEU A 156 -7.81 13.36 -2.53
N VAL A 157 -7.39 12.20 -2.03
CA VAL A 157 -7.38 10.95 -2.80
C VAL A 157 -7.87 9.79 -1.95
N SER A 158 -8.59 8.84 -2.55
CA SER A 158 -9.00 7.61 -1.87
C SER A 158 -7.77 6.75 -1.56
N GLN A 159 -7.71 6.11 -0.39
CA GLN A 159 -6.65 5.12 -0.10
C GLN A 159 -6.70 3.94 -1.09
N LEU A 160 -7.89 3.51 -1.50
CA LEU A 160 -8.08 2.34 -2.37
C LEU A 160 -7.69 2.61 -3.82
N ASP A 161 -7.84 3.86 -4.25
CA ASP A 161 -7.45 4.32 -5.58
C ASP A 161 -6.93 5.75 -5.49
N PRO A 162 -5.64 5.90 -5.11
CA PRO A 162 -5.02 7.20 -5.02
C PRO A 162 -4.68 7.75 -6.41
N GLY A 163 -5.13 7.14 -7.52
CA GLY A 163 -4.72 7.48 -8.88
C GLY A 163 -3.21 7.32 -9.10
N LEU A 164 -2.59 6.39 -8.36
CA LEU A 164 -1.19 6.04 -8.50
C LEU A 164 -1.05 4.63 -9.06
N PRO A 165 0.02 4.34 -9.80
CA PRO A 165 0.24 2.99 -10.27
C PRO A 165 0.48 2.02 -9.10
N PRO A 166 -0.17 0.85 -9.05
CA PRO A 166 0.06 -0.11 -7.97
C PRO A 166 1.51 -0.61 -7.99
N TYR A 167 2.06 -0.80 -6.79
CA TYR A 167 3.35 -1.44 -6.53
C TYR A 167 3.10 -2.87 -6.00
N PRO A 168 3.76 -3.90 -6.53
CA PRO A 168 3.55 -5.28 -6.08
C PRO A 168 3.73 -5.42 -4.57
N SER A 169 2.67 -5.83 -3.90
CA SER A 169 2.62 -6.05 -2.47
C SER A 169 1.65 -7.17 -2.14
N ARG A 170 1.82 -7.78 -0.97
CA ARG A 170 0.95 -8.82 -0.44
C ARG A 170 0.95 -8.77 1.06
N VAL A 171 -0.06 -9.33 1.71
CA VAL A 171 0.00 -9.55 3.15
C VAL A 171 0.60 -10.89 3.47
N MET A 172 1.40 -10.90 4.53
CA MET A 172 1.96 -12.10 5.11
C MET A 172 1.79 -12.08 6.61
N VAL A 173 1.75 -13.28 7.18
CA VAL A 173 1.96 -13.49 8.61
C VAL A 173 3.46 -13.36 8.92
N TRP A 174 3.79 -12.75 10.06
CA TRP A 174 5.16 -12.51 10.49
C TRP A 174 6.00 -13.80 10.50
N GLN A 175 5.44 -14.89 11.05
CA GLN A 175 6.11 -16.19 11.07
C GLN A 175 6.49 -16.70 9.68
N GLU A 176 5.67 -16.46 8.66
CA GLU A 176 5.97 -16.82 7.28
C GLU A 176 7.04 -15.92 6.69
N TYR A 177 6.95 -14.61 6.94
CA TYR A 177 7.91 -13.63 6.44
C TYR A 177 9.33 -13.91 6.98
N LYS A 178 9.49 -14.12 8.29
CA LYS A 178 10.83 -14.37 8.87
C LYS A 178 11.46 -15.67 8.40
N ARG A 179 10.64 -16.66 8.01
CA ARG A 179 11.11 -17.92 7.39
C ARG A 179 11.52 -17.73 5.94
N ALA A 180 10.70 -17.02 5.16
CA ALA A 180 10.94 -16.80 3.73
C ALA A 180 12.06 -15.78 3.46
N TYR A 181 12.20 -14.77 4.32
CA TYR A 181 13.10 -13.64 4.15
C TYR A 181 13.94 -13.36 5.40
N PRO A 182 14.85 -14.29 5.81
CA PRO A 182 15.67 -14.10 7.01
C PRO A 182 16.62 -12.90 6.94
N ARG A 183 16.85 -12.35 5.74
CA ARG A 183 17.65 -11.13 5.49
C ARG A 183 16.77 -9.93 5.10
N GLY A 184 15.45 -10.05 5.26
CA GLY A 184 14.50 -8.99 5.00
C GLY A 184 14.64 -7.83 5.99
N GLN A 185 14.02 -6.71 5.63
CA GLN A 185 13.95 -5.52 6.48
C GLN A 185 12.56 -5.41 7.10
N VAL A 186 12.46 -4.92 8.32
CA VAL A 186 11.19 -4.73 9.02
C VAL A 186 11.06 -3.27 9.40
N LEU A 187 9.89 -2.67 9.18
CA LEU A 187 9.61 -1.32 9.67
C LEU A 187 9.78 -1.31 11.20
N SER A 188 10.60 -0.40 11.69
CA SER A 188 10.93 -0.33 13.12
C SER A 188 9.93 0.52 13.90
N ARG A 189 9.96 0.35 15.23
CA ARG A 189 9.20 1.21 16.16
C ARG A 189 9.83 2.60 16.36
N GLU A 190 10.98 2.88 15.74
CA GLU A 190 11.64 4.18 15.75
C GLU A 190 10.97 5.13 14.73
N THR A 191 9.79 5.62 15.10
CA THR A 191 8.92 6.40 14.20
C THR A 191 8.97 7.92 14.42
N GLY A 192 9.75 8.38 15.41
CA GLY A 192 9.78 9.78 15.82
C GLY A 192 8.54 10.22 16.63
N THR A 193 7.62 9.31 16.94
CA THR A 193 6.43 9.58 17.76
C THR A 193 6.37 8.65 18.98
N VAL A 194 5.81 9.13 20.08
CA VAL A 194 5.59 8.30 21.28
C VAL A 194 4.28 7.55 21.10
N ARG A 195 4.37 6.26 20.77
CA ARG A 195 3.23 5.33 20.66
C ARG A 195 3.53 4.07 21.43
N ASP A 196 2.49 3.47 21.99
CA ASP A 196 2.58 2.14 22.58
C ASP A 196 2.10 1.13 21.54
N TYR A 197 3.07 0.55 20.81
CA TYR A 197 2.82 -0.45 19.78
C TYR A 197 2.46 -1.82 20.35
N THR A 198 2.20 -1.97 21.65
CA THR A 198 1.79 -3.26 22.24
C THR A 198 0.28 -3.47 22.20
N TYR A 199 -0.51 -2.46 21.80
CA TYR A 199 -1.95 -2.57 21.66
C TYR A 199 -2.46 -1.95 20.35
N ASP A 200 -3.64 -2.38 19.94
CA ASP A 200 -4.35 -1.85 18.78
C ASP A 200 -5.29 -0.69 19.19
N PRO A 201 -5.14 0.54 18.64
CA PRO A 201 -6.01 1.67 18.97
C PRO A 201 -7.46 1.46 18.50
N TYR A 202 -7.71 0.48 17.63
CA TYR A 202 -9.04 0.10 17.13
C TYR A 202 -9.68 -1.04 17.96
N GLY A 203 -8.98 -1.59 18.96
CA GLY A 203 -9.52 -2.57 19.89
C GLY A 203 -9.96 -3.86 19.20
N ASP A 204 -11.20 -4.29 19.45
CA ASP A 204 -11.81 -5.48 18.86
C ASP A 204 -12.50 -5.21 17.52
N TYR A 205 -12.32 -4.02 16.92
CA TYR A 205 -13.06 -3.60 15.74
C TYR A 205 -13.05 -4.65 14.62
N GLU A 206 -11.87 -5.20 14.28
CA GLU A 206 -11.72 -6.20 13.22
C GLU A 206 -12.52 -7.49 13.49
N GLU A 207 -12.77 -7.84 14.76
CA GLU A 207 -13.53 -9.02 15.16
C GLU A 207 -15.04 -8.79 15.17
N THR A 208 -15.48 -7.53 15.13
CA THR A 208 -16.91 -7.18 15.11
C THR A 208 -17.47 -7.07 13.69
N HIS A 209 -18.79 -7.23 13.55
CA HIS A 209 -19.51 -6.87 12.31
C HIS A 209 -19.79 -5.37 12.16
N ALA A 210 -19.24 -4.53 13.07
CA ALA A 210 -19.52 -3.10 13.05
C ALA A 210 -18.84 -2.41 11.86
N VAL A 211 -19.57 -1.51 11.21
CA VAL A 211 -19.06 -0.54 10.25
C VAL A 211 -19.19 0.82 10.92
N TRP A 212 -18.09 1.56 11.09
CA TRP A 212 -18.12 2.84 11.82
C TRP A 212 -18.52 4.01 10.93
N PHE A 213 -18.28 3.92 9.63
CA PHE A 213 -18.57 5.00 8.68
C PHE A 213 -19.42 4.53 7.49
N PRO A 214 -20.25 5.41 6.91
CA PRO A 214 -21.16 5.06 5.82
C PRO A 214 -20.48 4.39 4.62
N LEU A 215 -21.22 3.50 3.96
CA LEU A 215 -20.83 2.82 2.72
C LEU A 215 -21.81 3.21 1.60
N ASP A 216 -21.29 3.50 0.40
CA ASP A 216 -22.08 3.88 -0.77
C ASP A 216 -22.93 2.73 -1.31
N ALA A 217 -22.44 1.50 -1.18
CA ALA A 217 -23.14 0.29 -1.56
C ALA A 217 -22.70 -0.86 -0.64
N MET A 218 -23.65 -1.48 0.05
CA MET A 218 -23.46 -2.70 0.83
C MET A 218 -24.06 -3.88 0.07
N ASP A 219 -23.29 -4.94 -0.10
CA ASP A 219 -23.81 -6.25 -0.45
C ASP A 219 -24.09 -7.04 0.84
N GLU A 220 -25.36 -7.03 1.28
CA GLU A 220 -25.79 -7.74 2.49
C GLU A 220 -25.68 -9.27 2.37
N SER A 221 -25.45 -9.80 1.17
CA SER A 221 -25.32 -11.26 0.95
C SER A 221 -23.95 -11.81 1.35
N GLN A 222 -22.97 -10.95 1.65
CA GLN A 222 -21.62 -11.33 1.99
C GLN A 222 -21.29 -10.99 3.46
N PRO A 223 -20.47 -11.82 4.15
CA PRO A 223 -19.98 -11.47 5.46
C PRO A 223 -19.15 -10.18 5.39
N LEU A 224 -19.47 -9.22 6.27
CA LEU A 224 -18.68 -8.00 6.46
C LEU A 224 -17.25 -8.39 6.89
N LYS A 225 -16.25 -7.68 6.38
CA LYS A 225 -14.80 -7.87 6.69
C LYS A 225 -14.23 -9.25 6.32
N ALA A 226 -14.75 -9.90 5.28
CA ALA A 226 -14.27 -11.22 4.88
C ALA A 226 -12.89 -11.17 4.22
N ALA A 227 -11.94 -11.95 4.73
CA ALA A 227 -10.65 -12.25 4.10
C ALA A 227 -10.83 -12.87 2.72
N GLN A 228 -10.30 -12.24 1.68
CA GLN A 228 -10.09 -12.88 0.38
C GLN A 228 -8.74 -13.59 0.35
N PHE A 229 -8.71 -14.70 -0.37
CA PHE A 229 -7.51 -15.48 -0.62
C PHE A 229 -7.26 -15.53 -2.13
N ALA A 230 -6.01 -15.37 -2.55
CA ALA A 230 -5.59 -15.61 -3.92
C ALA A 230 -5.70 -17.09 -4.23
N SER A 231 -5.68 -17.41 -5.52
CA SER A 231 -5.70 -18.79 -6.03
C SER A 231 -4.52 -19.64 -5.52
N ASP A 232 -3.43 -19.01 -5.08
CA ASP A 232 -2.26 -19.65 -4.48
C ASP A 232 -2.34 -19.84 -2.95
N GLY A 233 -3.48 -19.47 -2.34
CA GLY A 233 -3.70 -19.57 -0.90
C GLY A 233 -3.14 -18.42 -0.07
N SER A 234 -2.48 -17.42 -0.69
CA SER A 234 -2.07 -16.20 -0.01
C SER A 234 -3.27 -15.29 0.29
N ILE A 235 -3.23 -14.53 1.39
CA ILE A 235 -4.32 -13.61 1.74
C ILE A 235 -4.29 -12.40 0.79
N VAL A 236 -5.37 -12.22 0.03
CA VAL A 236 -5.65 -11.08 -0.86
C VAL A 236 -6.21 -9.86 -0.13
N GLN A 237 -6.37 -9.96 1.20
CA GLN A 237 -6.87 -8.99 2.20
C GLN A 237 -8.33 -9.25 2.63
N PRO A 238 -8.67 -9.00 3.90
CA PRO A 238 -10.05 -8.80 4.33
C PRO A 238 -10.60 -7.49 3.79
N HIS A 239 -11.47 -7.56 2.78
CA HIS A 239 -12.13 -6.38 2.23
C HIS A 239 -13.60 -6.37 2.65
N TYR A 240 -14.14 -5.18 2.86
CA TYR A 240 -15.58 -4.99 2.74
C TYR A 240 -15.94 -5.14 1.25
N TRP A 241 -17.05 -5.85 0.97
CA TRP A 241 -17.52 -6.07 -0.39
C TRP A 241 -18.01 -4.74 -0.99
N PHE A 242 -17.11 -4.02 -1.66
CA PHE A 242 -17.43 -2.83 -2.42
C PHE A 242 -17.69 -3.17 -3.89
N SER A 243 -18.69 -2.52 -4.48
CA SER A 243 -18.93 -2.51 -5.95
C SER A 243 -17.67 -2.13 -6.76
N PHE A 244 -16.76 -1.37 -6.15
CA PHE A 244 -15.47 -0.96 -6.73
C PHE A 244 -14.58 -2.15 -7.12
N PHE A 245 -14.44 -3.16 -6.27
CA PHE A 245 -13.59 -4.32 -6.55
C PHE A 245 -14.21 -5.29 -7.56
N LEU A 246 -15.54 -5.36 -7.64
CA LEU A 246 -16.25 -6.15 -8.64
C LEU A 246 -16.06 -5.63 -10.07
N LYS A 247 -15.81 -4.33 -10.24
CA LYS A 247 -15.62 -3.72 -11.57
C LYS A 247 -14.18 -3.75 -12.08
N ASN A 248 -13.19 -3.73 -11.19
CA ASN A 248 -11.81 -3.40 -11.57
C ASN A 248 -10.83 -4.59 -11.71
N LYS A 249 -11.25 -5.86 -11.60
CA LYS A 249 -10.40 -7.06 -11.85
C LYS A 249 -8.95 -6.92 -11.33
N VAL A 250 -8.77 -6.42 -10.11
CA VAL A 250 -7.43 -6.10 -9.57
C VAL A 250 -6.64 -7.36 -9.15
N PHE A 251 -7.27 -8.54 -9.19
CA PHE A 251 -6.69 -9.80 -8.74
C PHE A 251 -6.95 -10.99 -9.69
N GLU A 252 -6.74 -10.80 -11.00
CA GLU A 252 -6.52 -11.93 -11.93
C GLU A 252 -5.03 -12.15 -12.20
#